data_AF-A0A930SRC9-F1
#
_entry.id   AF-A0A930SRC9-F1
#
_cell.length_a   1.000
_cell.length_b   1.000
_cell.length_c   1.000
_cell.angle_alpha   90.00
_cell.angle_beta   90.00
_cell.angle_gamma   90.00
#
_symmetry.space_group_name_H-M   'P 1'
#
loop_
_entity.id
_entity.type
_entity.pdbx_description
1 polymer ?
#
loop_
_entity_poly.entity_id
_entity_poly.type
_entity_poly.pdbx_seq_one_letter_code
_entity_poly.pdbx_strand_id
1 'polypeptide(L)'
;MSDKEALKHAELHQKLGLPADTIPRQLLRQALTHKSVTSDRHTQDKLHNERLEYLGDAFLKSSISEWLFQHMPEASEGQMSQIRSYVVSDAALAKVAQRLRLSRYILVGDSERGGPVRESIQANVMESLCGAIFLSTDFRTTARIILRLLSPELMLAVQGEAEEVLNYKALLQEYAQGQYKSLPVYTLKDETGPDHDRTFSVQVSLRDQLLGEGSGSSKKRAEQEAARQVLEQLDLLKKGTEPMPEAAARFFADQVRCQNAAAETLAASPQPQKLLLAPSILSADFANLAEAVQSIHRGGASWVHLDVMDGHFVPNLTFGPPVIAALRSYSPAVFDAHLMIEQPERYIEAFAKAGCQRITVHYETCPHLDRVLSQIAEAGALPGVSLNPATPVSVLEDILHKVHLVLIMSVNPGFGGQSFIPRALQRIEQVCQMRARQQLEQQVLIQVDGGINAETLPQVVAAGADVFVMGSAIFGPAGAEQNTQSYQKQLYLLEQSRI
;
A
#
# COMPACT_ATOMS: atom_id res chain seq x y z
N MET A 1 18.61 24.30 13.60
CA MET A 1 17.75 24.28 12.38
C MET A 1 16.44 24.96 12.72
N SER A 2 15.82 25.64 11.75
CA SER A 2 14.58 26.41 11.98
C SER A 2 13.35 25.49 11.97
N ASP A 3 12.29 25.84 12.71
CA ASP A 3 11.00 25.11 12.72
C ASP A 3 10.40 24.89 11.31
N LYS A 4 10.76 25.77 10.36
CA LYS A 4 10.36 25.68 8.95
C LYS A 4 10.99 24.49 8.21
N GLU A 5 12.22 24.10 8.54
CA GLU A 5 12.86 22.92 7.92
C GLU A 5 12.22 21.62 8.41
N ALA A 6 11.88 21.54 9.70
CA ALA A 6 11.20 20.37 10.27
C ALA A 6 9.81 20.16 9.65
N LEU A 7 9.04 21.24 9.45
CA LEU A 7 7.73 21.18 8.80
C LEU A 7 7.84 20.70 7.35
N LYS A 8 8.85 21.18 6.60
CA LYS A 8 9.12 20.73 5.23
C LYS A 8 9.48 19.24 5.18
N HIS A 9 10.27 18.75 6.13
CA HIS A 9 10.63 17.34 6.20
C HIS A 9 9.40 16.47 6.48
N ALA A 10 8.55 16.87 7.42
CA ALA A 10 7.31 16.15 7.74
C ALA A 10 6.36 16.09 6.52
N GLU A 11 6.19 17.21 5.80
CA GLU A 11 5.38 17.25 4.58
C GLU A 11 5.92 16.29 3.50
N LEU A 12 7.24 16.19 3.35
CA LEU A 12 7.84 15.27 2.39
C LEU A 12 7.62 13.80 2.79
N HIS A 13 7.73 13.45 4.07
CA HIS A 13 7.39 12.10 4.55
C HIS A 13 5.95 11.73 4.23
N GLN A 14 5.00 12.66 4.50
CA GLN A 14 3.59 12.45 4.18
C GLN A 14 3.38 12.18 2.68
N LYS A 15 4.05 12.94 1.81
CA LYS A 15 3.99 12.75 0.35
C LYS A 15 4.55 11.41 -0.10
N LEU A 16 5.62 10.97 0.54
CA LEU A 16 6.20 9.64 0.33
C LEU A 16 5.33 8.51 0.91
N GLY A 17 4.33 8.84 1.74
CA GLY A 17 3.48 7.86 2.42
C GLY A 17 4.18 7.20 3.61
N LEU A 18 5.09 7.93 4.26
CA LEU A 18 5.86 7.50 5.41
C LEU A 18 5.38 8.20 6.69
N PRO A 19 5.42 7.53 7.85
CA PRO A 19 5.28 8.20 9.14
C PRO A 19 6.30 9.33 9.29
N ALA A 20 5.96 10.34 10.10
CA ALA A 20 6.88 11.43 10.40
C ALA A 20 8.18 10.90 11.02
N ASP A 21 9.30 11.54 10.70
CA ASP A 21 10.65 11.21 11.17
C ASP A 21 11.15 9.78 10.83
N THR A 22 10.49 9.04 9.93
CA THR A 22 10.96 7.72 9.47
C THR A 22 12.39 7.80 8.90
N ILE A 23 12.66 8.76 8.01
CA ILE A 23 13.99 9.01 7.48
C ILE A 23 14.72 9.95 8.45
N PRO A 24 15.86 9.53 9.04
CA PRO A 24 16.63 10.39 9.93
C PRO A 24 16.94 11.73 9.27
N ARG A 25 16.78 12.82 10.01
CA ARG A 25 16.84 14.19 9.45
C ARG A 25 18.14 14.50 8.71
N GLN A 26 19.27 14.00 9.20
CA GLN A 26 20.57 14.16 8.54
C GLN A 26 20.63 13.42 7.21
N LEU A 27 20.09 12.19 7.17
CA LEU A 27 20.04 11.36 5.98
C LEU A 27 19.10 11.95 4.92
N LEU A 28 17.93 12.46 5.35
CA LEU A 28 17.01 13.14 4.46
C LEU A 28 17.63 14.42 3.88
N ARG A 29 18.33 15.21 4.71
CA ARG A 29 19.06 16.39 4.24
C ARG A 29 20.13 16.02 3.22
N GLN A 30 20.88 14.95 3.48
CA GLN A 30 21.90 14.43 2.56
C GLN A 30 21.29 14.04 1.21
N ALA A 31 20.18 13.28 1.20
CA ALA A 31 19.49 12.88 -0.02
C ALA A 31 19.01 14.08 -0.86
N LEU A 32 18.59 15.16 -0.20
CA LEU A 32 18.11 16.37 -0.85
C LEU A 32 19.23 17.33 -1.28
N THR A 33 20.50 17.05 -0.94
CA THR A 33 21.62 17.97 -1.19
C THR A 33 22.38 17.59 -2.45
N HIS A 34 22.24 18.41 -3.50
CA HIS A 34 23.00 18.24 -4.72
C HIS A 34 24.48 18.64 -4.52
N LYS A 35 25.39 17.98 -5.25
CA LYS A 35 26.84 18.23 -5.18
C LYS A 35 27.31 19.65 -5.48
N SER A 36 26.46 20.47 -6.11
CA SER A 36 26.77 21.89 -6.35
C SER A 36 26.79 22.73 -5.07
N VAL A 37 26.23 22.22 -3.95
CA VAL A 37 26.33 22.88 -2.65
C VAL A 37 27.76 22.74 -2.12
N THR A 38 28.57 23.78 -2.28
CA THR A 38 29.93 23.86 -1.72
C THR A 38 29.88 24.06 -0.21
N SER A 39 30.46 23.15 0.57
CA SER A 39 30.81 23.40 1.98
C SER A 39 32.13 24.15 2.07
N ASP A 40 32.25 25.06 3.05
CA ASP A 40 33.50 25.74 3.37
C ASP A 40 34.66 24.75 3.58
N ARG A 41 35.86 25.13 3.12
CA ARG A 41 37.08 24.30 2.99
C ARG A 41 37.59 23.63 4.28
N HIS A 42 36.91 23.78 5.42
CA HIS A 42 37.34 23.27 6.73
C HIS A 42 36.52 22.10 7.29
N THR A 43 35.45 21.67 6.63
CA THR A 43 34.71 20.45 7.01
C THR A 43 34.54 19.53 5.82
N GLN A 44 35.40 18.52 5.73
CA GLN A 44 35.38 17.43 4.74
C GLN A 44 34.20 16.44 4.94
N ASP A 45 33.05 16.90 5.43
CA ASP A 45 31.86 16.06 5.51
C ASP A 45 31.12 16.11 4.15
N LYS A 46 31.29 15.02 3.41
CA LYS A 46 30.62 14.67 2.14
C LYS A 46 29.11 14.52 2.34
N LEU A 47 28.40 15.64 2.55
CA LEU A 47 26.96 15.69 2.79
C LEU A 47 26.12 15.80 1.51
N HIS A 48 26.67 15.49 0.34
CA HIS A 48 25.92 15.44 -0.93
C HIS A 48 25.35 14.05 -1.22
N ASN A 49 24.40 14.00 -2.14
CA ASN A 49 23.50 12.86 -2.37
C ASN A 49 24.08 11.70 -3.21
N GLU A 50 25.20 11.86 -3.89
CA GLU A 50 25.75 10.87 -4.86
C GLU A 50 25.93 9.44 -4.29
N ARG A 51 26.26 9.28 -3.00
CA ARG A 51 26.37 7.94 -2.39
C ARG A 51 25.01 7.26 -2.22
N LEU A 52 23.99 8.05 -1.93
CA LEU A 52 22.62 7.57 -1.81
C LEU A 52 22.00 7.34 -3.19
N GLU A 53 22.37 8.16 -4.18
CA GLU A 53 22.03 7.98 -5.60
C GLU A 53 22.48 6.59 -6.08
N TYR A 54 23.75 6.24 -5.86
CA TYR A 54 24.28 4.91 -6.18
C TYR A 54 23.46 3.76 -5.57
N LEU A 55 23.11 3.87 -4.29
CA LEU A 55 22.33 2.84 -3.60
C LEU A 55 20.88 2.79 -4.13
N GLY A 56 20.28 3.94 -4.36
CA GLY A 56 18.92 4.09 -4.85
C GLY A 56 18.73 3.57 -6.26
N ASP A 57 19.68 3.83 -7.16
CA ASP A 57 19.70 3.30 -8.54
C ASP A 57 19.71 1.76 -8.54
N ALA A 58 20.60 1.15 -7.76
CA ALA A 58 20.66 -0.31 -7.62
C ALA A 58 19.35 -0.89 -7.07
N PHE A 59 18.76 -0.22 -6.07
CA PHE A 59 17.47 -0.62 -5.51
C PHE A 59 16.35 -0.52 -6.54
N LEU A 60 16.21 0.63 -7.22
CA LEU A 60 15.20 0.88 -8.26
C LEU A 60 15.25 -0.20 -9.34
N LYS A 61 16.43 -0.47 -9.89
CA LYS A 61 16.64 -1.51 -10.90
C LYS A 61 16.21 -2.88 -10.40
N SER A 62 16.58 -3.25 -9.17
CA SER A 62 16.22 -4.53 -8.57
C SER A 62 14.72 -4.67 -8.35
N SER A 63 14.07 -3.66 -7.77
CA SER A 63 12.63 -3.71 -7.46
C SER A 63 11.77 -3.74 -8.71
N ILE A 64 12.12 -2.96 -9.75
CA ILE A 64 11.41 -3.01 -11.03
C ILE A 64 11.65 -4.35 -11.74
N SER A 65 12.88 -4.88 -11.71
CA SER A 65 13.18 -6.23 -12.25
C SER A 65 12.37 -7.33 -11.56
N GLU A 66 12.32 -7.33 -10.23
CA GLU A 66 11.54 -8.30 -9.45
C GLU A 66 10.05 -8.20 -9.80
N TRP A 67 9.51 -6.99 -9.86
CA TRP A 67 8.10 -6.78 -10.19
C TRP A 67 7.77 -7.29 -11.60
N LEU A 68 8.58 -6.95 -12.60
CA LEU A 68 8.37 -7.38 -13.98
C LEU A 68 8.42 -8.91 -14.09
N PHE A 69 9.40 -9.54 -13.45
CA PHE A 69 9.52 -11.00 -13.45
C PHE A 69 8.30 -11.70 -12.85
N GLN A 70 7.72 -11.15 -11.79
CA GLN A 70 6.55 -11.72 -11.12
C GLN A 70 5.23 -11.47 -11.86
N HIS A 71 5.10 -10.34 -12.56
CA HIS A 71 3.81 -9.88 -13.10
C HIS A 71 3.72 -9.95 -14.63
N MET A 72 4.83 -10.26 -15.31
CA MET A 72 4.89 -10.49 -16.77
C MET A 72 5.57 -11.82 -17.11
N PRO A 73 4.96 -12.98 -16.73
CA PRO A 73 5.59 -14.29 -16.90
C PRO A 73 5.87 -14.67 -18.36
N GLU A 74 5.10 -14.11 -19.30
CA GLU A 74 5.25 -14.35 -20.75
C GLU A 74 6.20 -13.36 -21.44
N ALA A 75 6.71 -12.35 -20.72
CA ALA A 75 7.60 -11.36 -21.31
C ALA A 75 9.02 -11.93 -21.48
N SER A 76 9.66 -11.59 -22.60
CA SER A 76 11.06 -11.94 -22.85
C SER A 76 12.01 -11.13 -21.96
N GLU A 77 13.23 -11.64 -21.76
CA GLU A 77 14.30 -10.93 -21.05
C GLU A 77 14.55 -9.52 -21.65
N GLY A 78 14.51 -9.42 -22.98
CA GLY A 78 14.68 -8.18 -23.71
C GLY A 78 13.56 -7.17 -23.43
N GLN A 79 12.31 -7.62 -23.43
CA GLN A 79 11.14 -6.79 -23.10
C GLN A 79 11.20 -6.28 -21.66
N MET A 80 11.46 -7.16 -20.69
CA MET A 80 11.59 -6.77 -19.28
C MET A 80 12.75 -5.79 -19.06
N SER A 81 13.88 -6.00 -19.73
CA SER A 81 15.03 -5.08 -19.64
C SER A 81 14.74 -3.70 -20.22
N GLN A 82 13.96 -3.62 -21.31
CA GLN A 82 13.53 -2.36 -21.92
C GLN A 82 12.56 -1.60 -21.01
N ILE A 83 11.52 -2.28 -20.51
CA ILE A 83 10.55 -1.68 -19.58
C ILE A 83 11.26 -1.16 -18.33
N ARG A 84 12.14 -1.97 -17.73
CA ARG A 84 12.94 -1.54 -16.57
C ARG A 84 13.72 -0.26 -16.88
N SER A 85 14.45 -0.25 -18.01
CA SER A 85 15.32 0.87 -18.38
C SER A 85 14.54 2.17 -18.59
N TYR A 86 13.31 2.08 -19.10
CA TYR A 86 12.41 3.23 -19.21
C TYR A 86 11.93 3.71 -17.84
N VAL A 87 11.40 2.81 -17.01
CA VAL A 87 10.79 3.17 -15.72
C VAL A 87 11.80 3.78 -14.76
N VAL A 88 13.07 3.35 -14.81
CA VAL A 88 14.15 3.89 -13.99
C VAL A 88 14.97 4.98 -14.69
N SER A 89 14.53 5.49 -15.84
CA SER A 89 15.25 6.54 -16.56
C SER A 89 15.15 7.90 -15.87
N ASP A 90 16.12 8.78 -16.11
CA ASP A 90 16.10 10.18 -15.64
C ASP A 90 14.77 10.88 -15.98
N ALA A 91 14.24 10.65 -17.18
CA ALA A 91 12.99 11.26 -17.63
C ALA A 91 11.79 10.77 -16.79
N ALA A 92 11.70 9.47 -16.52
CA ALA A 92 10.65 8.89 -15.68
C ALA A 92 10.76 9.36 -14.22
N LEU A 93 11.97 9.32 -13.66
CA LEU A 93 12.24 9.76 -12.29
C LEU A 93 12.00 11.26 -12.10
N ALA A 94 12.32 12.09 -13.09
CA ALA A 94 12.01 13.52 -13.08
C ALA A 94 10.48 13.77 -13.06
N LYS A 95 9.68 13.00 -13.81
CA LYS A 95 8.21 13.09 -13.77
C LYS A 95 7.66 12.75 -12.37
N VAL A 96 8.20 11.73 -11.71
CA VAL A 96 7.85 11.39 -10.32
C VAL A 96 8.21 12.55 -9.38
N ALA A 97 9.42 13.08 -9.50
CA ALA A 97 9.91 14.18 -8.70
C ALA A 97 9.04 15.45 -8.86
N GLN A 98 8.60 15.75 -10.08
CA GLN A 98 7.68 16.85 -10.39
C GLN A 98 6.30 16.65 -9.75
N ARG A 99 5.73 15.43 -9.82
CA ARG A 99 4.44 15.09 -9.16
C ARG A 99 4.51 15.27 -7.64
N LEU A 100 5.63 14.90 -7.02
CA LEU A 100 5.89 15.12 -5.60
C LEU A 100 6.21 16.59 -5.26
N ARG A 101 6.46 17.41 -6.27
CA ARG A 101 6.98 18.79 -6.16
C ARG A 101 8.30 18.81 -5.39
N LEU A 102 9.25 17.95 -5.75
CA LEU A 102 10.52 17.81 -5.03
C LEU A 102 11.39 19.05 -5.11
N SER A 103 11.29 19.84 -6.19
CA SER A 103 12.10 21.04 -6.44
C SER A 103 12.17 22.02 -5.26
N ARG A 104 11.14 22.10 -4.42
CA ARG A 104 11.10 22.99 -3.22
C ARG A 104 11.88 22.48 -2.00
N TYR A 105 12.33 21.23 -2.04
CA TYR A 105 13.10 20.58 -0.99
C TYR A 105 14.58 20.40 -1.37
N ILE A 106 14.90 20.44 -2.66
CA ILE A 106 16.26 20.24 -3.16
C ILE A 106 17.14 21.42 -2.75
N LEU A 107 18.30 21.10 -2.18
CA LEU A 107 19.34 22.05 -1.84
C LEU A 107 20.36 22.07 -2.98
N VAL A 108 20.46 23.21 -3.67
CA VAL A 108 21.43 23.47 -4.74
C VAL A 108 22.32 24.67 -4.41
N GLY A 109 23.56 24.64 -4.89
CA GLY A 109 24.52 25.75 -4.75
C GLY A 109 24.16 26.95 -5.63
N ASP A 110 24.84 28.07 -5.39
CA ASP A 110 24.53 29.37 -6.01
C ASP A 110 24.56 29.36 -7.55
N SER A 111 25.39 28.51 -8.15
CA SER A 111 25.46 28.33 -9.60
C SER A 111 24.18 27.75 -10.23
N GLU A 112 23.31 27.12 -9.43
CA GLU A 112 22.06 26.48 -9.88
C GLU A 112 20.80 27.16 -9.30
N ARG A 113 20.94 28.27 -8.56
CA ARG A 113 19.80 28.97 -7.92
C ARG A 113 19.00 29.88 -8.86
N GLY A 114 19.51 30.17 -10.06
CA GLY A 114 18.96 31.18 -10.98
C GLY A 114 17.77 30.76 -11.85
N GLY A 115 17.26 29.53 -11.70
CA GLY A 115 16.17 29.00 -12.54
C GLY A 115 15.50 27.76 -11.94
N PRO A 116 14.51 27.16 -12.62
CA PRO A 116 13.90 25.90 -12.18
C PRO A 116 14.96 24.80 -12.11
N VAL A 117 14.87 23.95 -11.07
CA VAL A 117 15.81 22.85 -10.88
C VAL A 117 15.75 21.91 -12.09
N ARG A 118 16.89 21.63 -12.71
CA ARG A 118 17.00 20.78 -13.91
C ARG A 118 16.43 19.39 -13.66
N GLU A 119 15.87 18.78 -14.70
CA GLU A 119 15.27 17.45 -14.62
C GLU A 119 16.26 16.37 -14.16
N SER A 120 17.50 16.42 -14.65
CA SER A 120 18.56 15.50 -14.20
C SER A 120 18.83 15.60 -12.69
N ILE A 121 18.85 16.82 -12.12
CA ILE A 121 19.03 17.00 -10.67
C ILE A 121 17.83 16.40 -9.92
N GLN A 122 16.61 16.59 -10.43
CA GLN A 122 15.41 16.04 -9.82
C GLN A 122 15.40 14.50 -9.87
N ALA A 123 15.87 13.89 -10.96
CA ALA A 123 16.03 12.45 -11.08
C ALA A 123 17.04 11.88 -10.06
N ASN A 124 18.25 12.45 -9.99
CA ASN A 124 19.26 12.04 -9.02
C ASN A 124 18.78 12.18 -7.57
N VAL A 125 17.99 13.23 -7.28
CA VAL A 125 17.36 13.38 -5.95
C VAL A 125 16.33 12.28 -5.69
N MET A 126 15.56 11.87 -6.70
CA MET A 126 14.62 10.76 -6.55
C MET A 126 15.34 9.44 -6.24
N GLU A 127 16.46 9.16 -6.91
CA GLU A 127 17.30 7.99 -6.63
C GLU A 127 17.89 8.06 -5.22
N SER A 128 18.50 9.18 -4.85
CA SER A 128 19.05 9.33 -3.50
C SER A 128 17.99 9.31 -2.39
N LEU A 129 16.78 9.80 -2.63
CA LEU A 129 15.65 9.61 -1.72
C LEU A 129 15.26 8.13 -1.60
N CYS A 130 15.25 7.38 -2.70
CA CYS A 130 15.06 5.93 -2.67
C CYS A 130 16.11 5.25 -1.78
N GLY A 131 17.38 5.59 -1.95
CA GLY A 131 18.48 5.08 -1.11
C GLY A 131 18.31 5.46 0.37
N ALA A 132 17.87 6.68 0.67
CA ALA A 132 17.60 7.11 2.05
C ALA A 132 16.42 6.37 2.69
N ILE A 133 15.33 6.15 1.95
CA ILE A 133 14.17 5.37 2.42
C ILE A 133 14.61 3.93 2.70
N PHE A 134 15.40 3.33 1.80
CA PHE A 134 15.92 1.98 1.96
C PHE A 134 16.75 1.82 3.23
N LEU A 135 17.65 2.76 3.51
CA LEU A 135 18.47 2.74 4.74
C LEU A 135 17.67 3.00 6.01
N SER A 136 16.48 3.61 5.89
CA SER A 136 15.63 3.96 7.04
C SER A 136 14.51 2.95 7.29
N THR A 137 14.32 1.99 6.38
CA THR A 137 13.25 1.00 6.43
C THR A 137 13.77 -0.38 6.02
N ASP A 138 12.97 -1.16 5.31
CA ASP A 138 13.33 -2.47 4.75
C ASP A 138 13.07 -2.50 3.25
N PHE A 139 13.57 -3.55 2.59
CA PHE A 139 13.46 -3.73 1.14
C PHE A 139 12.00 -3.73 0.67
N ARG A 140 11.10 -4.44 1.36
CA ARG A 140 9.70 -4.58 0.92
C ARG A 140 8.93 -3.27 1.10
N THR A 141 9.14 -2.59 2.23
CA THR A 141 8.51 -1.29 2.50
C THR A 141 8.97 -0.24 1.49
N THR A 142 10.27 -0.18 1.22
CA THR A 142 10.82 0.72 0.20
C THR A 142 10.26 0.38 -1.19
N ALA A 143 10.27 -0.89 -1.57
CA ALA A 143 9.79 -1.34 -2.87
C ALA A 143 8.31 -0.98 -3.06
N ARG A 144 7.47 -1.17 -2.03
CA ARG A 144 6.05 -0.80 -2.05
C ARG A 144 5.85 0.69 -2.33
N ILE A 145 6.61 1.55 -1.64
CA ILE A 145 6.51 3.02 -1.81
C ILE A 145 6.97 3.41 -3.21
N ILE A 146 8.12 2.90 -3.64
CA ILE A 146 8.73 3.23 -4.93
C ILE A 146 7.87 2.75 -6.09
N LEU A 147 7.38 1.51 -6.05
CA LEU A 147 6.45 0.99 -7.05
C LEU A 147 5.16 1.80 -7.11
N ARG A 148 4.64 2.26 -5.97
CA ARG A 148 3.47 3.17 -5.93
C ARG A 148 3.75 4.50 -6.63
N LEU A 149 4.93 5.07 -6.42
CA LEU A 149 5.31 6.35 -7.02
C LEU A 149 5.55 6.23 -8.53
N LEU A 150 6.16 5.13 -8.97
CA LEU A 150 6.47 4.80 -10.37
C LEU A 150 5.32 4.13 -11.13
N SER A 151 4.21 3.84 -10.45
CA SER A 151 3.06 3.13 -11.00
C SER A 151 2.55 3.71 -12.33
N PRO A 152 2.42 5.05 -12.51
CA PRO A 152 1.99 5.60 -13.79
C PRO A 152 2.94 5.28 -14.95
N GLU A 153 4.24 5.41 -14.74
CA GLU A 153 5.27 5.11 -15.76
C GLU A 153 5.36 3.62 -16.03
N LEU A 154 5.26 2.79 -14.99
CA LEU A 154 5.25 1.33 -15.12
C LEU A 154 4.03 0.86 -15.91
N MET A 155 2.85 1.44 -15.65
CA MET A 155 1.61 1.11 -16.37
C MET A 155 1.72 1.46 -17.86
N LEU A 156 2.17 2.68 -18.18
CA LEU A 156 2.40 3.12 -19.58
C LEU A 156 3.37 2.19 -20.32
N ALA A 157 4.44 1.76 -19.66
CA ALA A 157 5.44 0.88 -20.24
C ALA A 157 4.90 -0.53 -20.48
N VAL A 158 4.14 -1.09 -19.53
CA VAL A 158 3.56 -2.43 -19.62
C VAL A 158 2.45 -2.50 -20.67
N GLN A 159 1.67 -1.44 -20.85
CA GLN A 159 0.64 -1.34 -21.88
C GLN A 159 1.21 -1.15 -23.29
N GLY A 160 2.53 -0.97 -23.43
CA GLY A 160 3.17 -0.67 -24.71
C GLY A 160 2.82 0.71 -25.26
N GLU A 161 2.29 1.61 -24.41
CA GLU A 161 1.91 2.98 -24.78
C GLU A 161 3.10 3.95 -24.71
N ALA A 162 4.19 3.54 -24.06
CA ALA A 162 5.43 4.30 -24.05
C ALA A 162 6.22 4.04 -25.35
N GLU A 163 6.15 4.97 -26.31
CA GLU A 163 6.93 4.95 -27.56
C GLU A 163 8.44 4.75 -27.32
N GLU A 164 8.95 5.23 -26.19
CA GLU A 164 10.36 5.13 -25.76
C GLU A 164 10.78 3.72 -25.31
N VAL A 165 9.82 2.82 -25.05
CA VAL A 165 10.06 1.42 -24.65
C VAL A 165 10.19 0.52 -25.88
N LEU A 166 9.59 0.89 -27.02
CA LEU A 166 9.56 0.06 -28.23
C LEU A 166 10.87 0.19 -29.01
N ASN A 167 11.72 -0.84 -28.93
CA ASN A 167 12.90 -0.96 -29.79
C ASN A 167 12.51 -1.59 -31.14
N TYR A 168 11.93 -0.77 -32.02
CA TYR A 168 11.50 -1.17 -33.37
C TYR A 168 12.64 -1.81 -34.17
N LYS A 169 13.88 -1.32 -34.03
CA LYS A 169 15.05 -1.90 -34.71
C LYS A 169 15.29 -3.36 -34.32
N ALA A 170 15.22 -3.68 -33.02
CA ALA A 170 15.40 -5.04 -32.52
C ALA A 170 14.24 -5.96 -32.93
N LEU A 171 13.01 -5.47 -32.85
CA LEU A 171 11.82 -6.21 -33.29
C LEU A 171 11.88 -6.57 -34.78
N LEU A 172 12.28 -5.60 -35.63
CA LEU A 172 12.45 -5.84 -37.06
C LEU A 172 13.60 -6.82 -37.35
N GLN A 173 14.68 -6.78 -36.56
CA GLN A 173 15.77 -7.74 -36.65
C GLN A 173 15.32 -9.16 -36.30
N GLU A 174 14.59 -9.34 -35.19
CA GLU A 174 14.07 -10.65 -34.78
C GLU A 174 13.09 -11.22 -35.81
N TYR A 175 12.15 -10.40 -36.30
CA TYR A 175 11.21 -10.80 -37.33
C TYR A 175 11.94 -11.21 -38.63
N ALA A 176 12.88 -10.38 -39.09
CA ALA A 176 13.62 -10.63 -40.32
C ALA A 176 14.50 -11.88 -40.21
N GLN A 177 15.15 -12.09 -39.06
CA GLN A 177 15.93 -13.28 -38.78
C GLN A 177 15.04 -14.54 -38.65
N GLY A 178 13.85 -14.41 -38.07
CA GLY A 178 12.88 -15.50 -37.93
C GLY A 178 12.35 -15.98 -39.27
N GLN A 179 11.81 -15.06 -40.07
CA GLN A 179 11.13 -15.35 -41.34
C GLN A 179 12.09 -15.54 -42.51
N TYR A 180 13.11 -14.68 -42.60
CA TYR A 180 13.99 -14.60 -43.77
C TYR A 180 15.43 -15.01 -43.46
N LYS A 181 15.78 -15.41 -42.23
CA LYS A 181 17.16 -15.83 -41.87
C LYS A 181 18.24 -14.82 -42.30
N SER A 182 17.88 -13.53 -42.36
CA SER A 182 18.74 -12.43 -42.79
C SER A 182 18.44 -11.20 -41.94
N LEU A 183 19.46 -10.37 -41.71
CA LEU A 183 19.32 -9.15 -40.90
C LEU A 183 19.00 -7.93 -41.79
N PRO A 184 18.16 -6.98 -41.32
CA PRO A 184 17.95 -5.71 -42.00
C PRO A 184 19.22 -4.84 -41.96
N VAL A 185 19.54 -4.20 -43.07
CA VAL A 185 20.65 -3.28 -43.23
C VAL A 185 20.13 -1.85 -43.21
N TYR A 186 20.77 -0.99 -42.42
CA TYR A 186 20.40 0.42 -42.28
C TYR A 186 21.47 1.29 -42.97
N THR A 187 21.04 2.12 -43.90
CA THR A 187 21.93 2.99 -44.69
C THR A 187 21.50 4.43 -44.54
N LEU A 188 22.44 5.29 -44.17
CA LEU A 188 22.20 6.73 -44.10
C LEU A 188 22.01 7.28 -45.52
N LYS A 189 20.88 7.95 -45.75
CA LYS A 189 20.50 8.55 -47.02
C LYS A 189 20.90 10.01 -47.10
N ASP A 190 20.63 10.77 -46.04
CA ASP A 190 20.86 12.21 -46.02
C ASP A 190 21.05 12.74 -44.58
N GLU A 191 21.76 13.86 -44.46
CA GLU A 191 21.95 14.63 -43.22
C GLU A 191 21.72 16.12 -43.52
N THR A 192 20.66 16.70 -42.94
CA THR A 192 20.24 18.07 -43.21
C THR A 192 20.06 18.88 -41.93
N GLY A 193 20.24 20.20 -41.98
CA GLY A 193 20.06 21.10 -40.84
C GLY A 193 21.37 21.59 -40.18
N PRO A 194 21.31 22.65 -39.35
CA PRO A 194 22.47 23.20 -38.66
C PRO A 194 22.96 22.29 -37.52
N ASP A 195 24.20 22.46 -37.07
CA ASP A 195 24.85 21.55 -36.08
C ASP A 195 24.08 21.34 -34.77
N HIS A 196 23.27 22.33 -34.37
CA HIS A 196 22.45 22.29 -33.16
C HIS A 196 21.03 21.74 -33.41
N ASP A 197 20.67 21.43 -34.66
CA ASP A 197 19.34 20.93 -35.07
C ASP A 197 19.46 20.06 -36.35
N ARG A 198 20.31 19.02 -36.28
CA ARG A 198 20.54 18.10 -37.40
C ARG A 198 19.44 17.04 -37.49
N THR A 199 18.96 16.80 -38.70
CA THR A 199 18.04 15.72 -39.07
C THR A 199 18.76 14.68 -39.92
N PHE A 200 18.70 13.42 -39.50
CA PHE A 200 19.27 12.28 -40.21
C PHE A 200 18.14 11.50 -40.88
N SER A 201 18.33 11.08 -42.13
CA SER A 201 17.41 10.22 -42.87
C SER A 201 18.07 8.87 -43.15
N VAL A 202 17.43 7.78 -42.76
CA VAL A 202 17.95 6.41 -42.86
C VAL A 202 16.98 5.53 -43.62
N GLN A 203 17.50 4.68 -44.49
CA GLN A 203 16.76 3.63 -45.20
C GLN A 203 17.04 2.28 -44.56
N VAL A 204 16.03 1.41 -44.51
CA VAL A 204 16.18 0.01 -44.09
C VAL A 204 15.90 -0.92 -45.26
N SER A 205 16.80 -1.86 -45.52
CA SER A 205 16.69 -2.87 -46.57
C SER A 205 16.88 -4.28 -46.03
N LEU A 206 16.32 -5.27 -46.71
CA LEU A 206 16.49 -6.69 -46.40
C LEU A 206 16.67 -7.47 -47.71
N ARG A 207 17.75 -8.25 -47.82
CA ARG A 207 18.10 -9.00 -49.04
C ARG A 207 18.04 -8.12 -50.31
N ASP A 208 18.65 -6.93 -50.22
CA ASP A 208 18.72 -5.92 -51.28
C ASP A 208 17.37 -5.29 -51.70
N GLN A 209 16.28 -5.58 -50.97
CA GLN A 209 14.99 -4.92 -51.16
C GLN A 209 14.81 -3.80 -50.13
N LEU A 210 14.49 -2.60 -50.59
CA LEU A 210 14.14 -1.47 -49.72
C LEU A 210 12.81 -1.77 -49.01
N LEU A 211 12.82 -1.74 -47.67
CA LEU A 211 11.64 -1.97 -46.84
C LEU A 211 10.99 -0.67 -46.38
N GLY A 212 11.78 0.34 -46.03
CA GLY A 212 11.25 1.61 -45.53
C GLY A 212 12.32 2.67 -45.29
N GLU A 213 11.87 3.87 -44.91
CA GLU A 213 12.73 5.00 -44.58
C GLU A 213 12.25 5.67 -43.29
N GLY A 214 13.15 6.33 -42.58
CA GLY A 214 12.83 7.05 -41.34
C GLY A 214 13.76 8.23 -41.13
N SER A 215 13.29 9.23 -40.38
CA SER A 215 14.06 10.42 -40.06
C SER A 215 14.07 10.72 -38.57
N GLY A 216 15.11 11.40 -38.08
CA GLY A 216 15.18 11.78 -36.68
C GLY A 216 16.37 12.66 -36.33
N SER A 217 16.34 13.21 -35.10
CA SER A 217 17.40 14.11 -34.59
C SER A 217 18.74 13.44 -34.30
N SER A 218 18.85 12.12 -34.52
CA SER A 218 20.07 11.34 -34.45
C SER A 218 19.97 10.13 -35.38
N LYS A 219 21.11 9.57 -35.81
CA LYS A 219 21.14 8.31 -36.59
C LYS A 219 20.34 7.19 -35.92
N LYS A 220 20.48 7.05 -34.59
CA LYS A 220 19.75 6.06 -33.80
C LYS A 220 18.24 6.26 -33.86
N ARG A 221 17.74 7.51 -33.77
CA ARG A 221 16.31 7.81 -33.89
C ARG A 221 15.79 7.57 -35.30
N ALA A 222 16.56 7.97 -36.32
CA ALA A 222 16.18 7.73 -37.72
C ALA A 222 16.09 6.24 -38.05
N GLU A 223 17.00 5.42 -37.53
CA GLU A 223 16.93 3.95 -37.64
C GLU A 223 15.70 3.36 -36.94
N GLN A 224 15.36 3.82 -35.74
CA GLN A 224 14.17 3.37 -35.02
C GLN A 224 12.89 3.72 -35.78
N GLU A 225 12.81 4.93 -36.33
CA GLU A 225 11.65 5.37 -37.12
C GLU A 225 11.52 4.58 -38.42
N ALA A 226 12.64 4.31 -39.11
CA ALA A 226 12.65 3.48 -40.31
C ALA A 226 12.14 2.06 -39.99
N ALA A 227 12.57 1.49 -38.87
CA ALA A 227 12.11 0.18 -38.42
C ALA A 227 10.63 0.19 -38.00
N ARG A 228 10.16 1.25 -37.34
CA ARG A 228 8.76 1.43 -36.93
C ARG A 228 7.84 1.38 -38.13
N GLN A 229 8.13 2.19 -39.16
CA GLN A 229 7.31 2.24 -40.37
C GLN A 229 7.20 0.89 -41.07
N VAL A 230 8.30 0.13 -41.14
CA VAL A 230 8.30 -1.21 -41.71
C VAL A 230 7.45 -2.17 -40.89
N LEU A 231 7.58 -2.17 -39.56
CA LEU A 231 6.77 -3.01 -38.69
C LEU A 231 5.27 -2.65 -38.76
N GLU A 232 4.95 -1.37 -38.96
CA GLU A 232 3.58 -0.87 -39.17
C GLU A 232 3.00 -1.37 -40.50
N GLN A 233 3.77 -1.32 -41.59
CA GLN A 233 3.38 -1.85 -42.89
C GLN A 233 3.16 -3.37 -42.88
N LEU A 234 3.92 -4.07 -42.04
CA LEU A 234 3.82 -5.51 -41.85
C LEU A 234 2.71 -5.91 -40.86
N ASP A 235 1.96 -4.94 -40.30
CA ASP A 235 0.94 -5.14 -39.26
C ASP A 235 1.47 -5.89 -38.02
N LEU A 236 2.77 -5.72 -37.75
CA LEU A 236 3.48 -6.34 -36.62
C LEU A 236 3.49 -5.43 -35.38
N LEU A 237 3.18 -4.15 -35.55
CA LEU A 237 2.88 -3.24 -34.44
C LEU A 237 1.43 -3.45 -34.02
N LYS A 238 1.19 -4.46 -33.17
CA LYS A 238 -0.06 -4.55 -32.42
C LYS A 238 -0.19 -3.28 -31.56
N LYS A 239 -0.94 -2.29 -32.03
CA LYS A 239 -1.32 -1.11 -31.23
C LYS A 239 -2.08 -1.58 -30.02
N GLY A 240 -1.48 -1.55 -28.82
CA GLY A 240 -2.15 -1.50 -27.50
C GLY A 240 -3.42 -2.33 -27.28
N THR A 241 -3.61 -3.46 -27.97
CA THR A 241 -4.84 -4.27 -27.89
C THR A 241 -4.64 -5.58 -27.14
N GLU A 242 -3.41 -5.96 -26.81
CA GLU A 242 -3.22 -7.06 -25.88
C GLU A 242 -3.59 -6.59 -24.47
N PRO A 243 -4.59 -7.22 -23.83
CA PRO A 243 -4.99 -6.85 -22.49
C PRO A 243 -3.80 -7.00 -21.56
N MET A 244 -3.62 -6.02 -20.67
CA MET A 244 -2.58 -6.05 -19.65
C MET A 244 -2.60 -7.41 -18.93
N PRO A 245 -1.43 -8.06 -18.72
CA PRO A 245 -1.38 -9.35 -18.03
C PRO A 245 -2.18 -9.30 -16.74
N GLU A 246 -2.97 -10.34 -16.45
CA GLU A 246 -3.93 -10.33 -15.34
C GLU A 246 -3.26 -10.02 -13.99
N ALA A 247 -2.04 -10.52 -13.78
CA ALA A 247 -1.23 -10.24 -12.59
C ALA A 247 -0.88 -8.74 -12.48
N ALA A 248 -0.44 -8.11 -13.57
CA ALA A 248 -0.19 -6.66 -13.61
C ALA A 248 -1.50 -5.87 -13.42
N ALA A 249 -2.60 -6.30 -14.04
CA ALA A 249 -3.90 -5.66 -13.90
C ALA A 249 -4.43 -5.66 -12.47
N ARG A 250 -4.30 -6.77 -11.76
CA ARG A 250 -4.63 -6.86 -10.33
C ARG A 250 -3.76 -5.92 -9.49
N PHE A 251 -2.45 -5.89 -9.74
CA PHE A 251 -1.53 -4.99 -9.04
C PHE A 251 -1.95 -3.52 -9.17
N PHE A 252 -2.23 -3.04 -10.39
CA PHE A 252 -2.64 -1.65 -10.61
C PHE A 252 -4.03 -1.35 -10.03
N ALA A 253 -4.97 -2.30 -10.10
CA ALA A 253 -6.28 -2.15 -9.48
C ALA A 253 -6.17 -2.00 -7.94
N ASP A 254 -5.29 -2.76 -7.30
CA ASP A 254 -5.04 -2.66 -5.86
C ASP A 254 -4.34 -1.35 -5.48
N GLN A 255 -3.45 -0.85 -6.34
CA GLN A 255 -2.81 0.45 -6.12
C GLN A 255 -3.78 1.63 -6.19
N VAL A 256 -4.72 1.63 -7.15
CA VAL A 256 -5.77 2.67 -7.25
C VAL A 256 -6.67 2.64 -6.01
N ARG A 257 -7.03 1.44 -5.52
CA ARG A 257 -7.79 1.28 -4.27
C ARG A 257 -7.02 1.83 -3.06
N CYS A 258 -5.72 1.57 -2.96
CA CYS A 258 -4.88 2.07 -1.87
C CYS A 258 -4.67 3.60 -1.91
N GLN A 259 -4.58 4.19 -3.11
CA GLN A 259 -4.47 5.65 -3.27
C GLN A 259 -5.77 6.37 -2.86
N ASN A 260 -6.93 5.79 -3.20
CA ASN A 260 -8.23 6.31 -2.78
C ASN A 260 -8.44 6.17 -1.26
N ALA A 261 -8.04 5.03 -0.68
CA ALA A 261 -8.10 4.83 0.77
C ALA A 261 -7.22 5.82 1.55
N ALA A 262 -6.02 6.15 1.05
CA ALA A 262 -5.13 7.13 1.69
C ALA A 262 -5.65 8.58 1.59
N ALA A 263 -6.39 8.92 0.52
CA ALA A 263 -7.05 10.22 0.37
C ALA A 263 -8.31 10.32 1.27
N GLU A 264 -9.07 9.24 1.41
CA GLU A 264 -10.24 9.16 2.29
C GLU A 264 -9.88 9.23 3.78
N THR A 265 -8.68 8.77 4.16
CA THR A 265 -8.22 8.77 5.57
C THR A 265 -7.87 10.19 6.09
N LEU A 266 -7.66 11.18 5.21
CA LEU A 266 -7.22 12.54 5.57
C LEU A 266 -8.29 13.62 5.37
N ALA A 267 -9.49 13.27 4.90
CA ALA A 267 -10.57 14.23 4.61
C ALA A 267 -11.95 13.83 5.17
N ALA A 268 -12.02 12.89 6.11
CA ALA A 268 -13.31 12.44 6.64
C ALA A 268 -13.86 13.39 7.72
N SER A 269 -14.67 14.37 7.29
CA SER A 269 -15.93 14.66 7.98
C SER A 269 -16.97 13.63 7.51
N PRO A 270 -17.93 13.22 8.36
CA PRO A 270 -18.51 11.89 8.29
C PRO A 270 -19.50 11.75 7.13
N GLN A 271 -19.26 10.73 6.31
CA GLN A 271 -20.26 10.08 5.48
C GLN A 271 -20.87 8.89 6.25
N PRO A 272 -22.09 8.40 5.90
CA PRO A 272 -22.88 7.51 6.74
C PRO A 272 -22.13 6.27 7.24
N GLN A 273 -22.46 5.81 8.46
CA GLN A 273 -21.77 4.74 9.19
C GLN A 273 -21.71 3.45 8.38
N LYS A 274 -20.53 3.17 7.82
CA LYS A 274 -20.21 1.92 7.12
C LYS A 274 -20.24 0.74 8.09
N LEU A 275 -21.05 -0.29 7.78
CA LEU A 275 -21.02 -1.56 8.51
C LEU A 275 -19.69 -2.29 8.25
N LEU A 276 -19.04 -2.80 9.29
CA LEU A 276 -17.69 -3.38 9.21
C LEU A 276 -17.65 -4.86 9.57
N LEU A 277 -17.01 -5.66 8.72
CA LEU A 277 -16.70 -7.07 9.01
C LEU A 277 -15.29 -7.18 9.63
N ALA A 278 -15.18 -7.88 10.76
CA ALA A 278 -13.92 -8.17 11.44
C ALA A 278 -13.75 -9.69 11.62
N PRO A 279 -13.26 -10.43 10.61
CA PRO A 279 -13.06 -11.87 10.73
C PRO A 279 -12.09 -12.22 11.87
N SER A 280 -12.49 -13.16 12.73
CA SER A 280 -11.64 -13.68 13.81
C SER A 280 -10.80 -14.84 13.30
N ILE A 281 -9.48 -14.70 13.41
CA ILE A 281 -8.53 -15.75 13.02
C ILE A 281 -8.44 -16.89 14.06
N LEU A 282 -9.17 -16.81 15.18
CA LEU A 282 -9.26 -17.89 16.17
C LEU A 282 -9.79 -19.20 15.55
N SER A 283 -10.63 -19.10 14.52
CA SER A 283 -11.18 -20.26 13.82
C SER A 283 -10.35 -20.70 12.60
N ALA A 284 -9.20 -20.06 12.35
CA ALA A 284 -8.32 -20.42 11.24
C ALA A 284 -7.42 -21.61 11.60
N ASP A 285 -6.72 -22.15 10.60
CA ASP A 285 -5.63 -23.09 10.83
C ASP A 285 -4.43 -22.34 11.44
N PHE A 286 -4.11 -22.66 12.69
CA PHE A 286 -3.00 -22.03 13.42
C PHE A 286 -1.64 -22.32 12.79
N ALA A 287 -1.51 -23.42 12.03
CA ALA A 287 -0.31 -23.70 11.26
C ALA A 287 -0.14 -22.77 10.05
N ASN A 288 -1.19 -22.03 9.65
CA ASN A 288 -1.21 -21.20 8.45
C ASN A 288 -1.93 -19.84 8.65
N LEU A 289 -1.68 -19.17 9.77
CA LEU A 289 -2.31 -17.89 10.10
C LEU A 289 -1.97 -16.75 9.11
N ALA A 290 -0.80 -16.80 8.47
CA ALA A 290 -0.40 -15.81 7.47
C ALA A 290 -1.36 -15.82 6.27
N GLU A 291 -1.65 -17.00 5.72
CA GLU A 291 -2.62 -17.15 4.63
C GLU A 291 -4.03 -16.82 5.09
N ALA A 292 -4.41 -17.16 6.33
CA ALA A 292 -5.71 -16.80 6.89
C ALA A 292 -5.94 -15.27 6.86
N VAL A 293 -4.95 -14.50 7.34
CA VAL A 293 -4.96 -13.03 7.35
C VAL A 293 -4.98 -12.45 5.93
N GLN A 294 -4.22 -13.04 5.00
CA GLN A 294 -4.20 -12.60 3.60
C GLN A 294 -5.53 -12.90 2.90
N SER A 295 -6.08 -14.09 3.10
CA SER A 295 -7.34 -14.55 2.51
C SER A 295 -8.51 -13.65 2.90
N ILE A 296 -8.67 -13.33 4.19
CA ILE A 296 -9.75 -12.42 4.63
C ILE A 296 -9.55 -11.00 4.08
N HIS A 297 -8.30 -10.55 3.94
CA HIS A 297 -8.01 -9.24 3.34
C HIS A 297 -8.35 -9.20 1.85
N ARG A 298 -7.95 -10.21 1.06
CA ARG A 298 -8.36 -10.37 -0.35
C ARG A 298 -9.88 -10.49 -0.48
N GLY A 299 -10.52 -11.04 0.54
CA GLY A 299 -11.96 -11.09 0.65
C GLY A 299 -12.66 -9.75 0.92
N GLY A 300 -11.88 -8.69 1.16
CA GLY A 300 -12.38 -7.32 1.36
C GLY A 300 -12.54 -6.91 2.82
N ALA A 301 -12.18 -7.75 3.79
CA ALA A 301 -12.17 -7.34 5.19
C ALA A 301 -11.10 -6.28 5.44
N SER A 302 -11.51 -5.18 6.08
CA SER A 302 -10.63 -4.09 6.49
C SER A 302 -10.08 -4.28 7.91
N TRP A 303 -10.63 -5.23 8.68
CA TRP A 303 -10.26 -5.53 10.06
C TRP A 303 -9.90 -7.01 10.21
N VAL A 304 -8.99 -7.33 11.12
CA VAL A 304 -8.64 -8.67 11.58
C VAL A 304 -8.88 -8.70 13.08
N HIS A 305 -9.80 -9.56 13.53
CA HIS A 305 -10.08 -9.72 14.96
C HIS A 305 -9.14 -10.77 15.55
N LEU A 306 -8.54 -10.43 16.69
CA LEU A 306 -7.49 -11.19 17.35
C LEU A 306 -7.94 -11.53 18.78
N ASP A 307 -8.47 -12.74 18.95
CA ASP A 307 -8.90 -13.26 20.25
C ASP A 307 -7.71 -13.78 21.07
N VAL A 308 -7.32 -12.99 22.08
CA VAL A 308 -6.21 -13.30 22.97
C VAL A 308 -6.76 -13.82 24.29
N MET A 309 -6.36 -15.04 24.64
CA MET A 309 -6.83 -15.75 25.83
C MET A 309 -5.63 -16.33 26.59
N ASP A 310 -5.67 -16.34 27.92
CA ASP A 310 -4.52 -16.64 28.78
C ASP A 310 -4.66 -17.90 29.66
N GLY A 311 -5.76 -18.63 29.56
CA GLY A 311 -6.04 -19.78 30.42
C GLY A 311 -6.41 -19.45 31.87
N HIS A 312 -6.50 -18.16 32.24
CA HIS A 312 -6.81 -17.71 33.60
C HIS A 312 -8.17 -17.01 33.65
N PHE A 313 -8.35 -15.95 32.86
CA PHE A 313 -9.66 -15.27 32.79
C PHE A 313 -10.70 -16.14 32.07
N VAL A 314 -10.26 -16.83 31.03
CA VAL A 314 -11.02 -17.86 30.31
C VAL A 314 -10.18 -19.15 30.26
N PRO A 315 -10.79 -20.34 30.15
CA PRO A 315 -10.05 -21.61 30.21
C PRO A 315 -9.15 -21.88 29.00
N ASN A 316 -9.32 -21.12 27.92
CA ASN A 316 -8.57 -21.27 26.67
C ASN A 316 -7.27 -20.46 26.69
N LEU A 317 -6.23 -20.98 26.02
CA LEU A 317 -4.97 -20.28 25.77
C LEU A 317 -4.77 -20.17 24.25
N THR A 318 -4.58 -18.97 23.73
CA THR A 318 -4.42 -18.75 22.28
C THR A 318 -3.00 -18.30 21.93
N PHE A 319 -2.84 -17.07 21.46
CA PHE A 319 -1.57 -16.49 21.03
C PHE A 319 -1.40 -15.09 21.62
N GLY A 320 -0.20 -14.54 21.53
CA GLY A 320 0.15 -13.24 22.09
C GLY A 320 0.92 -12.33 21.13
N PRO A 321 1.51 -11.24 21.66
CA PRO A 321 2.19 -10.22 20.86
C PRO A 321 3.20 -10.74 19.81
N PRO A 322 4.03 -11.78 20.07
CA PRO A 322 4.97 -12.28 19.07
C PRO A 322 4.31 -12.80 17.80
N VAL A 323 3.17 -13.49 17.91
CA VAL A 323 2.41 -14.01 16.76
C VAL A 323 1.79 -12.85 16.00
N ILE A 324 1.19 -11.89 16.72
CA ILE A 324 0.56 -10.71 16.11
C ILE A 324 1.60 -9.87 15.33
N ALA A 325 2.76 -9.64 15.93
CA ALA A 325 3.86 -8.92 15.28
C ALA A 325 4.33 -9.61 13.99
N ALA A 326 4.39 -10.95 13.99
CA ALA A 326 4.72 -11.72 12.79
C ALA A 326 3.63 -11.60 11.71
N LEU A 327 2.36 -11.55 12.10
CA LEU A 327 1.23 -11.42 11.16
C LEU A 327 1.08 -10.01 10.58
N ARG A 328 1.57 -8.97 11.27
CA ARG A 328 1.35 -7.56 10.88
C ARG A 328 1.79 -7.25 9.44
N SER A 329 2.86 -7.88 8.94
CA SER A 329 3.36 -7.65 7.58
C SER A 329 2.50 -8.29 6.48
N TYR A 330 1.56 -9.17 6.83
CA TYR A 330 0.76 -9.94 5.88
C TYR A 330 -0.57 -9.28 5.49
N SER A 331 -0.98 -8.21 6.17
CA SER A 331 -2.18 -7.45 5.79
C SER A 331 -2.12 -6.00 6.27
N PRO A 332 -2.57 -5.02 5.45
CA PRO A 332 -2.71 -3.63 5.89
C PRO A 332 -3.93 -3.41 6.79
N ALA A 333 -4.82 -4.40 6.91
CA ALA A 333 -6.04 -4.32 7.71
C ALA A 333 -5.78 -3.89 9.16
N VAL A 334 -6.78 -3.30 9.80
CA VAL A 334 -6.76 -2.93 11.21
C VAL A 334 -6.67 -4.20 12.05
N PHE A 335 -5.67 -4.29 12.93
CA PHE A 335 -5.57 -5.37 13.92
C PHE A 335 -6.31 -4.95 15.18
N ASP A 336 -7.39 -5.68 15.45
CA ASP A 336 -8.34 -5.46 16.53
C ASP A 336 -8.19 -6.55 17.59
N ALA A 337 -7.47 -6.24 18.67
CA ALA A 337 -7.15 -7.19 19.73
C ALA A 337 -8.22 -7.20 20.81
N HIS A 338 -8.80 -8.36 21.05
CA HIS A 338 -9.74 -8.62 22.12
C HIS A 338 -9.03 -9.44 23.21
N LEU A 339 -8.75 -8.77 24.33
CA LEU A 339 -7.97 -9.34 25.43
C LEU A 339 -8.89 -9.97 26.48
N MET A 340 -9.11 -11.27 26.35
CA MET A 340 -9.71 -12.14 27.36
C MET A 340 -8.63 -12.67 28.30
N ILE A 341 -7.95 -11.76 29.00
CA ILE A 341 -6.81 -12.08 29.89
C ILE A 341 -6.94 -11.42 31.27
N GLU A 342 -6.35 -12.04 32.28
CA GLU A 342 -6.15 -11.50 33.61
C GLU A 342 -5.05 -10.42 33.59
N GLN A 343 -5.29 -9.29 34.26
CA GLN A 343 -4.36 -8.16 34.37
C GLN A 343 -3.87 -7.63 33.00
N PRO A 344 -4.78 -7.22 32.10
CA PRO A 344 -4.42 -6.79 30.76
C PRO A 344 -3.51 -5.56 30.74
N GLU A 345 -3.51 -4.74 31.80
CA GLU A 345 -2.67 -3.55 31.93
C GLU A 345 -1.17 -3.84 31.80
N ARG A 346 -0.75 -5.08 32.07
CA ARG A 346 0.65 -5.51 31.95
C ARG A 346 1.11 -5.69 30.50
N TYR A 347 0.17 -5.85 29.56
CA TYR A 347 0.46 -6.26 28.19
C TYR A 347 0.10 -5.22 27.13
N ILE A 348 -0.58 -4.12 27.50
CA ILE A 348 -1.05 -3.08 26.56
C ILE A 348 0.08 -2.61 25.62
N GLU A 349 1.22 -2.21 26.17
CA GLU A 349 2.34 -1.69 25.38
C GLU A 349 2.90 -2.75 24.41
N ALA A 350 2.92 -4.03 24.83
CA ALA A 350 3.37 -5.12 23.99
C ALA A 350 2.42 -5.37 22.82
N PHE A 351 1.10 -5.33 23.04
CA PHE A 351 0.10 -5.46 21.98
C PHE A 351 0.13 -4.28 21.00
N ALA A 352 0.26 -3.06 21.51
CA ALA A 352 0.39 -1.87 20.68
C ALA A 352 1.66 -1.94 19.80
N LYS A 353 2.81 -2.29 20.38
CA LYS A 353 4.08 -2.49 19.64
C LYS A 353 4.01 -3.64 18.62
N ALA A 354 3.25 -4.69 18.91
CA ALA A 354 3.00 -5.76 17.96
C ALA A 354 2.14 -5.32 16.76
N GLY A 355 1.60 -4.09 16.80
CA GLY A 355 0.83 -3.50 15.72
C GLY A 355 -0.66 -3.72 15.88
N CYS A 356 -1.19 -3.84 17.10
CA CYS A 356 -2.63 -3.71 17.34
C CYS A 356 -3.02 -2.23 17.29
N GLN A 357 -3.94 -1.86 16.40
CA GLN A 357 -4.46 -0.49 16.34
C GLN A 357 -5.61 -0.28 17.32
N ARG A 358 -6.27 -1.36 17.74
CA ARG A 358 -7.36 -1.34 18.72
C ARG A 358 -7.08 -2.41 19.76
N ILE A 359 -7.33 -2.08 21.02
CA ILE A 359 -7.17 -3.01 22.15
C ILE A 359 -8.44 -2.91 22.99
N THR A 360 -9.13 -4.02 23.11
CA THR A 360 -10.37 -4.17 23.87
C THR A 360 -10.10 -5.02 25.10
N VAL A 361 -10.36 -4.48 26.28
CA VAL A 361 -10.19 -5.18 27.56
C VAL A 361 -11.54 -5.50 28.19
N HIS A 362 -11.62 -6.57 28.98
CA HIS A 362 -12.81 -6.86 29.76
C HIS A 362 -12.91 -5.94 30.98
N TYR A 363 -14.10 -5.37 31.21
CA TYR A 363 -14.40 -4.63 32.44
C TYR A 363 -14.08 -5.48 33.69
N GLU A 364 -14.37 -6.79 33.63
CA GLU A 364 -14.24 -7.72 34.74
C GLU A 364 -12.79 -7.98 35.16
N THR A 365 -11.81 -7.70 34.30
CA THR A 365 -10.38 -7.92 34.58
C THR A 365 -9.65 -6.63 34.96
N CYS A 366 -10.37 -5.49 34.98
CA CYS A 366 -9.79 -4.17 35.15
C CYS A 366 -10.34 -3.46 36.42
N PRO A 367 -9.71 -3.64 37.60
CA PRO A 367 -10.11 -2.91 38.82
C PRO A 367 -10.09 -1.38 38.66
N HIS A 368 -9.23 -0.87 37.78
CA HIS A 368 -9.09 0.56 37.45
C HIS A 368 -9.25 0.81 35.95
N LEU A 369 -10.41 0.44 35.39
CA LEU A 369 -10.68 0.54 33.94
C LEU A 369 -10.29 1.89 33.32
N ASP A 370 -10.59 3.02 33.97
CA ASP A 370 -10.24 4.36 33.46
C ASP A 370 -8.74 4.51 33.18
N ARG A 371 -7.90 4.03 34.10
CA ARG A 371 -6.44 4.05 33.95
C ARG A 371 -5.99 3.13 32.81
N VAL A 372 -6.61 1.95 32.70
CA VAL A 372 -6.29 0.97 31.65
C VAL A 372 -6.63 1.53 30.26
N LEU A 373 -7.79 2.18 30.10
CA LEU A 373 -8.18 2.82 28.83
C LEU A 373 -7.22 3.98 28.47
N SER A 374 -6.82 4.77 29.46
CA SER A 374 -5.84 5.85 29.25
C SER A 374 -4.48 5.29 28.81
N GLN A 375 -4.03 4.19 29.42
CA GLN A 375 -2.81 3.49 29.04
C GLN A 375 -2.87 2.94 27.60
N ILE A 376 -4.03 2.45 27.14
CA ILE A 376 -4.21 2.02 25.74
C ILE A 376 -4.02 3.20 24.77
N ALA A 377 -4.62 4.34 25.08
CA ALA A 377 -4.51 5.55 24.27
C ALA A 377 -3.06 6.07 24.23
N GLU A 378 -2.38 6.12 25.38
CA GLU A 378 -0.97 6.53 25.50
C GLU A 378 -0.02 5.61 24.72
N ALA A 379 -0.35 4.32 24.61
CA ALA A 379 0.40 3.36 23.80
C ALA A 379 0.15 3.52 22.27
N GLY A 380 -0.74 4.43 21.86
CA GLY A 380 -1.05 4.71 20.45
C GLY A 380 -2.13 3.82 19.83
N ALA A 381 -2.87 3.05 20.64
CA ALA A 381 -4.00 2.25 20.19
C ALA A 381 -5.34 2.88 20.62
N LEU A 382 -6.44 2.51 19.94
CA LEU A 382 -7.77 2.98 20.29
C LEU A 382 -8.38 2.11 21.41
N PRO A 383 -8.76 2.70 22.57
CA PRO A 383 -9.31 1.96 23.70
C PRO A 383 -10.69 1.35 23.42
N GLY A 384 -10.83 0.06 23.69
CA GLY A 384 -12.11 -0.66 23.68
C GLY A 384 -12.42 -1.30 25.04
N VAL A 385 -13.70 -1.53 25.30
CA VAL A 385 -14.16 -2.28 26.47
C VAL A 385 -15.16 -3.36 26.07
N SER A 386 -14.97 -4.55 26.63
CA SER A 386 -15.87 -5.69 26.52
C SER A 386 -16.56 -5.94 27.87
N LEU A 387 -17.76 -6.51 27.82
CA LEU A 387 -18.53 -6.91 28.99
C LEU A 387 -18.94 -8.36 28.86
N ASN A 388 -18.79 -9.13 29.94
CA ASN A 388 -19.40 -10.44 30.03
C ASN A 388 -20.93 -10.35 29.89
N PRO A 389 -21.62 -11.40 29.38
CA PRO A 389 -23.06 -11.35 29.16
C PRO A 389 -23.91 -11.00 30.40
N ALA A 390 -23.40 -11.27 31.61
CA ALA A 390 -24.06 -10.97 32.88
C ALA A 390 -23.82 -9.54 33.38
N THR A 391 -22.74 -8.88 32.96
CA THR A 391 -22.38 -7.54 33.45
C THR A 391 -23.29 -6.49 32.82
N PRO A 392 -24.00 -5.65 33.60
CA PRO A 392 -24.90 -4.64 33.07
C PRO A 392 -24.19 -3.63 32.17
N VAL A 393 -24.80 -3.20 31.07
CA VAL A 393 -24.24 -2.18 30.16
C VAL A 393 -24.05 -0.83 30.86
N SER A 394 -24.88 -0.52 31.86
CA SER A 394 -24.85 0.75 32.60
C SER A 394 -23.52 1.02 33.31
N VAL A 395 -22.68 0.02 33.55
CA VAL A 395 -21.33 0.23 34.12
C VAL A 395 -20.43 1.06 33.21
N LEU A 396 -20.80 1.23 31.93
CA LEU A 396 -20.05 2.01 30.95
C LEU A 396 -20.42 3.50 30.94
N GLU A 397 -21.50 3.92 31.61
CA GLU A 397 -22.06 5.28 31.49
C GLU A 397 -21.02 6.37 31.75
N ASP A 398 -20.22 6.24 32.80
CA ASP A 398 -19.24 7.25 33.19
C ASP A 398 -17.94 7.19 32.38
N ILE A 399 -17.68 6.10 31.66
CA ILE A 399 -16.41 5.89 30.97
C ILE A 399 -16.51 5.95 29.44
N LEU A 400 -17.72 5.97 28.90
CA LEU A 400 -17.97 5.86 27.46
C LEU A 400 -17.22 6.92 26.63
N HIS A 401 -17.04 8.13 27.18
CA HIS A 401 -16.30 9.22 26.55
C HIS A 401 -14.80 8.93 26.30
N LYS A 402 -14.20 7.94 26.97
CA LYS A 402 -12.82 7.48 26.73
C LYS A 402 -12.73 6.27 25.81
N VAL A 403 -13.87 5.69 25.46
CA VAL A 403 -13.96 4.44 24.70
C VAL A 403 -14.14 4.76 23.21
N HIS A 404 -13.59 3.89 22.36
CA HIS A 404 -13.75 3.94 20.90
C HIS A 404 -14.41 2.65 20.36
N LEU A 405 -14.49 1.59 21.17
CA LEU A 405 -15.21 0.34 20.87
C LEU A 405 -15.93 -0.17 22.11
N VAL A 406 -17.21 -0.46 22.03
CA VAL A 406 -17.89 -1.33 23.00
C VAL A 406 -18.14 -2.67 22.33
N LEU A 407 -17.52 -3.72 22.85
CA LEU A 407 -17.69 -5.09 22.38
C LEU A 407 -18.77 -5.78 23.23
N ILE A 408 -19.86 -6.18 22.58
CA ILE A 408 -20.93 -6.97 23.16
C ILE A 408 -20.68 -8.45 22.90
N MET A 409 -20.39 -9.18 23.97
CA MET A 409 -20.35 -10.63 23.94
C MET A 409 -21.78 -11.18 23.73
N SER A 410 -22.02 -11.85 22.61
CA SER A 410 -23.26 -12.59 22.34
C SER A 410 -23.17 -14.08 22.69
N VAL A 411 -22.05 -14.51 23.26
CA VAL A 411 -21.83 -15.82 23.92
C VAL A 411 -20.97 -15.59 25.18
N ASN A 412 -20.74 -16.61 26.01
CA ASN A 412 -19.74 -16.46 27.08
C ASN A 412 -18.31 -16.48 26.49
N PRO A 413 -17.38 -15.65 26.97
CA PRO A 413 -16.01 -15.64 26.46
C PRO A 413 -15.31 -16.99 26.67
N GLY A 414 -14.33 -17.30 25.82
CA GLY A 414 -13.52 -18.51 25.89
C GLY A 414 -13.75 -19.48 24.72
N PHE A 415 -14.86 -20.23 24.72
CA PHE A 415 -15.07 -21.28 23.70
C PHE A 415 -15.81 -20.79 22.45
N GLY A 416 -15.31 -21.17 21.27
CA GLY A 416 -16.03 -21.01 20.01
C GLY A 416 -17.23 -21.98 19.88
N GLY A 417 -18.13 -21.69 18.93
CA GLY A 417 -19.24 -22.59 18.57
C GLY A 417 -20.45 -22.56 19.52
N GLN A 418 -20.47 -21.65 20.48
CA GLN A 418 -21.62 -21.45 21.37
C GLN A 418 -22.81 -20.81 20.66
N SER A 419 -24.02 -21.08 21.16
CA SER A 419 -25.26 -20.50 20.65
C SER A 419 -25.40 -19.03 21.04
N PHE A 420 -25.90 -18.22 20.11
CA PHE A 420 -26.18 -16.81 20.31
C PHE A 420 -27.14 -16.58 21.50
N ILE A 421 -26.78 -15.68 22.41
CA ILE A 421 -27.58 -15.28 23.56
C ILE A 421 -28.52 -14.14 23.11
N PRO A 422 -29.86 -14.35 23.05
CA PRO A 422 -30.80 -13.35 22.51
C PRO A 422 -30.76 -11.99 23.23
N ARG A 423 -30.42 -11.98 24.51
CA ARG A 423 -30.26 -10.76 25.32
C ARG A 423 -29.19 -9.82 24.77
N ALA A 424 -28.25 -10.30 23.95
CA ALA A 424 -27.25 -9.46 23.30
C ALA A 424 -27.88 -8.32 22.47
N LEU A 425 -29.01 -8.58 21.81
CA LEU A 425 -29.73 -7.56 21.02
C LEU A 425 -30.16 -6.37 21.88
N GLN A 426 -30.76 -6.63 23.04
CA GLN A 426 -31.16 -5.58 24.00
C GLN A 426 -29.94 -4.82 24.53
N ARG A 427 -28.79 -5.48 24.71
CA ARG A 427 -27.56 -4.84 25.17
C ARG A 427 -27.00 -3.89 24.10
N ILE A 428 -27.05 -4.28 22.82
CA ILE A 428 -26.67 -3.42 21.70
C ILE A 428 -27.54 -2.16 21.70
N GLU A 429 -28.86 -2.31 21.80
CA GLU A 429 -29.80 -1.18 21.86
C GLU A 429 -29.50 -0.25 23.05
N GLN A 430 -29.16 -0.80 24.22
CA GLN A 430 -28.77 -0.02 25.40
C GLN A 430 -27.50 0.81 25.15
N VAL A 431 -26.49 0.24 24.50
CA VAL A 431 -25.27 0.99 24.12
C VAL A 431 -25.60 2.06 23.08
N CYS A 432 -26.41 1.74 22.07
CA CYS A 432 -26.88 2.71 21.07
C CYS A 432 -27.53 3.93 21.73
N GLN A 433 -28.43 3.71 22.70
CA GLN A 433 -29.09 4.78 23.45
C GLN A 433 -28.11 5.58 24.30
N MET A 434 -27.18 4.91 24.99
CA MET A 434 -26.17 5.57 25.82
C MET A 434 -25.24 6.45 24.99
N ARG A 435 -24.75 5.92 23.87
CA ARG A 435 -23.92 6.62 22.88
C ARG A 435 -24.63 7.85 22.34
N ALA A 436 -25.91 7.72 21.97
CA ALA A 436 -26.70 8.84 21.43
C ALA A 436 -26.96 9.94 22.45
N ARG A 437 -27.28 9.57 23.70
CA ARG A 437 -27.47 10.54 24.80
C ARG A 437 -26.22 11.36 25.08
N GLN A 438 -25.04 10.78 24.86
CA GLN A 438 -23.75 11.43 25.07
C GLN A 438 -23.14 12.04 23.80
N GLN A 439 -23.83 11.97 22.65
CA GLN A 439 -23.35 12.48 21.35
C GLN A 439 -22.03 11.83 20.89
N LEU A 440 -21.87 10.53 21.16
CA LEU A 440 -20.65 9.76 20.89
C LEU A 440 -20.77 8.83 19.66
N GLU A 441 -21.78 9.02 18.80
CA GLU A 441 -22.07 8.15 17.65
C GLU A 441 -20.91 8.03 16.67
N GLN A 442 -20.13 9.11 16.52
CA GLN A 442 -18.97 9.14 15.62
C GLN A 442 -17.68 8.60 16.27
N GLN A 443 -17.67 8.45 17.59
CA GLN A 443 -16.49 8.01 18.35
C GLN A 443 -16.57 6.52 18.71
N VAL A 444 -17.70 6.09 19.24
CA VAL A 444 -17.86 4.75 19.83
C VAL A 444 -18.51 3.82 18.82
N LEU A 445 -17.74 2.87 18.32
CA LEU A 445 -18.27 1.75 17.53
C LEU A 445 -18.84 0.66 18.45
N ILE A 446 -19.91 0.00 18.03
CA ILE A 446 -20.51 -1.14 18.73
C ILE A 446 -20.16 -2.41 17.97
N GLN A 447 -19.32 -3.24 18.57
CA GLN A 447 -18.90 -4.53 18.03
C GLN A 447 -19.68 -5.67 18.68
N VAL A 448 -19.92 -6.74 17.95
CA VAL A 448 -20.56 -7.94 18.48
C VAL A 448 -19.72 -9.16 18.16
N ASP A 449 -19.42 -9.95 19.20
CA ASP A 449 -18.59 -11.14 19.12
C ASP A 449 -19.30 -12.37 19.71
N GLY A 450 -19.26 -13.47 18.97
CA GLY A 450 -19.84 -14.76 19.32
C GLY A 450 -21.11 -15.13 18.55
N GLY A 451 -21.04 -16.20 17.75
CA GLY A 451 -22.24 -16.78 17.11
C GLY A 451 -22.84 -15.93 15.98
N ILE A 452 -22.05 -15.05 15.35
CA ILE A 452 -22.48 -14.28 14.18
C ILE A 452 -22.37 -15.14 12.91
N ASN A 453 -23.48 -15.26 12.18
CA ASN A 453 -23.60 -16.00 10.93
C ASN A 453 -24.71 -15.38 10.06
N ALA A 454 -25.04 -15.99 8.92
CA ALA A 454 -26.05 -15.49 7.99
C ALA A 454 -27.45 -15.29 8.61
N GLU A 455 -27.81 -16.04 9.66
CA GLU A 455 -29.11 -15.98 10.34
C GLU A 455 -29.16 -14.88 11.42
N THR A 456 -28.07 -14.74 12.19
CA THR A 456 -27.99 -13.77 13.30
C THR A 456 -27.57 -12.38 12.84
N LEU A 457 -26.79 -12.28 11.76
CA LEU A 457 -26.27 -11.01 11.26
C LEU A 457 -27.36 -9.94 11.03
N PRO A 458 -28.48 -10.21 10.33
CA PRO A 458 -29.51 -9.20 10.11
C PRO A 458 -30.13 -8.67 11.42
N GLN A 459 -30.29 -9.53 12.43
CA GLN A 459 -30.85 -9.15 13.73
C GLN A 459 -29.91 -8.22 14.48
N VAL A 460 -28.61 -8.51 14.44
CA VAL A 460 -27.57 -7.73 15.10
C VAL A 460 -27.37 -6.37 14.41
N VAL A 461 -27.45 -6.33 13.08
CA VAL A 461 -27.49 -5.07 12.32
C VAL A 461 -28.72 -4.24 12.70
N ALA A 462 -29.90 -4.86 12.78
CA ALA A 462 -31.14 -4.18 13.15
C ALA A 462 -31.10 -3.60 14.57
N ALA A 463 -30.43 -4.28 15.51
CA ALA A 463 -30.22 -3.78 16.87
C ALA A 463 -29.28 -2.55 16.93
N GLY A 464 -28.52 -2.29 15.86
CA GLY A 464 -27.69 -1.08 15.70
C GLY A 464 -26.19 -1.29 15.90
N ALA A 465 -25.69 -2.52 15.78
CA ALA A 465 -24.25 -2.78 15.77
C ALA A 465 -23.56 -2.21 14.52
N ASP A 466 -22.28 -1.88 14.67
CA ASP A 466 -21.44 -1.31 13.61
C ASP A 466 -20.40 -2.32 13.09
N VAL A 467 -19.86 -3.18 13.98
CA VAL A 467 -18.78 -4.13 13.68
C VAL A 467 -19.18 -5.56 14.03
N PHE A 468 -18.94 -6.50 13.10
CA PHE A 468 -19.38 -7.89 13.23
C PHE A 468 -18.18 -8.83 13.24
N VAL A 469 -17.95 -9.51 14.37
CA VAL A 469 -16.89 -10.52 14.49
C VAL A 469 -17.41 -11.87 14.03
N MET A 470 -16.71 -12.49 13.09
CA MET A 470 -17.07 -13.81 12.54
C MET A 470 -15.85 -14.72 12.48
N GLY A 471 -15.90 -15.85 13.18
CA GLY A 471 -14.86 -16.89 13.15
C GLY A 471 -15.20 -18.02 12.19
N SER A 472 -15.85 -19.07 12.69
CA SER A 472 -16.15 -20.30 11.95
C SER A 472 -16.96 -20.08 10.66
N ALA A 473 -17.82 -19.06 10.62
CA ALA A 473 -18.55 -18.67 9.42
C ALA A 473 -17.63 -18.24 8.27
N ILE A 474 -16.47 -17.66 8.58
CA ILE A 474 -15.46 -17.25 7.60
C ILE A 474 -14.58 -18.42 7.19
N PHE A 475 -14.08 -19.20 8.15
CA PHE A 475 -13.15 -20.31 7.89
C PHE A 475 -13.85 -21.64 7.57
N GLY A 476 -15.08 -21.57 7.06
CA GLY A 476 -15.85 -22.74 6.61
C GLY A 476 -15.38 -23.32 5.26
N PRO A 477 -16.09 -24.35 4.74
CA PRO A 477 -15.61 -25.19 3.64
C PRO A 477 -15.32 -24.48 2.31
N ALA A 478 -16.00 -23.36 2.03
CA ALA A 478 -15.80 -22.59 0.80
C ALA A 478 -14.51 -21.72 0.82
N GLY A 479 -13.80 -21.67 1.95
CA GLY A 479 -12.57 -20.90 2.10
C GLY A 479 -12.78 -19.46 2.56
N ALA A 480 -11.79 -18.94 3.29
CA ALA A 480 -11.87 -17.67 3.99
C ALA A 480 -12.11 -16.47 3.08
N GLU A 481 -11.45 -16.42 1.91
CA GLU A 481 -11.60 -15.33 0.95
C GLU A 481 -13.04 -15.24 0.40
N GLN A 482 -13.57 -16.35 -0.12
CA GLN A 482 -14.92 -16.40 -0.70
C GLN A 482 -16.01 -16.12 0.34
N ASN A 483 -15.88 -16.71 1.54
CA ASN A 483 -16.84 -16.47 2.62
C ASN A 483 -16.81 -15.00 3.04
N THR A 484 -15.63 -14.40 3.16
CA THR A 484 -15.50 -12.97 3.50
C THR A 484 -16.17 -12.09 2.44
N GLN A 485 -15.96 -12.36 1.14
CA GLN A 485 -16.64 -11.62 0.07
C GLN A 485 -18.17 -11.74 0.14
N SER A 486 -18.67 -12.94 0.45
CA SER A 486 -20.09 -13.19 0.61
C SER A 486 -20.69 -12.35 1.74
N TYR A 487 -20.06 -12.33 2.92
CA TYR A 487 -20.54 -11.54 4.06
C TYR A 487 -20.37 -10.03 3.85
N GLN A 488 -19.30 -9.58 3.18
CA GLN A 488 -19.16 -8.18 2.76
C GLN A 488 -20.32 -7.74 1.87
N LYS A 489 -20.70 -8.58 0.89
CA LYS A 489 -21.86 -8.31 0.04
C LYS A 489 -23.17 -8.29 0.84
N GLN A 490 -23.34 -9.21 1.79
CA GLN A 490 -24.53 -9.23 2.65
C GLN A 490 -24.63 -7.97 3.52
N LEU A 491 -23.52 -7.53 4.12
CA LEU A 491 -23.45 -6.29 4.90
C LEU A 491 -23.78 -5.07 4.05
N TYR A 492 -23.24 -4.98 2.83
CA TYR A 492 -23.57 -3.92 1.88
C TYR A 492 -25.08 -3.87 1.59
N LEU A 493 -25.72 -5.01 1.34
CA LEU A 493 -27.16 -5.07 1.10
C LEU A 493 -27.99 -4.65 2.33
N LEU A 494 -27.56 -5.07 3.53
CA LEU A 494 -28.21 -4.67 4.77
C LEU A 494 -28.05 -3.17 5.05
N GLU A 495 -26.88 -2.60 4.74
CA GLU A 495 -26.62 -1.17 4.87
C GLU A 495 -27.53 -0.34 3.94
N GLN A 496 -27.68 -0.76 2.68
CA GLN A 496 -28.59 -0.10 1.72
C GLN A 496 -30.05 -0.18 2.15
N SER A 497 -30.45 -1.17 2.95
CA SER A 497 -31.81 -1.28 3.49
C SER A 497 -32.09 -0.40 4.72
N ARG A 498 -31.05 0.22 5.32
CA ARG A 498 -31.18 1.17 6.44
C ARG A 498 -31.39 2.61 5.98
N ILE A 499 -31.05 2.91 4.72
CA ILE A 499 -31.24 4.21 4.03
C ILE A 499 -32.61 4.20 3.36
#